data_AF-F2UZH8-F1
#
_entry.id   AF-F2UZH8-F1
#
_cell.length_a   1.000
_cell.length_b   1.000
_cell.length_c   1.000
_cell.angle_alpha   90.00
_cell.angle_beta   90.00
_cell.angle_gamma   90.00
#
_symmetry.space_group_name_H-M   'P 1'
#
loop_
_entity.id
_entity.type
_entity.pdbx_description
1 polymer ?
#
loop_
_entity_poly.entity_id
_entity_poly.type
_entity_poly.pdbx_seq_one_letter_code
_entity_poly.pdbx_strand_id
1 'polypeptide(L)'
;MLPSARVRRRGDVITVEQRVPARVESIQTNSSYDSAHRGYVEHHDIPSFESGLGSPTGLALVKERLTIPASAASEQQVRQAVDQTIATYDPGTAASAVLLGGGGLLRLLQAFSSLGLAVAGLILTISFLRSPSTAPPSDLFASAHKVFTLLSGVFTLVALAIAVTCACAAWVLRTPRFVAEEQWGLLRQTLTQLTGQEPGSSRPLDIEAGLRRDLITHPNGGSLARGVTRDGRMGPPWPDTYDVDKRVRQGRRALVGMTVFASVFLLVGIVIFLLFIAAGQLTLIPLLLGVSVFGALLSHASKQCDRLLVSYPRMMPGGEEPRELSWEDVDAPSLPAWCYARRRERYWNLAAIVFLVEFVVAILAIFASVMLNQTAFSAGSSSQDAPTHALIWNSVLALVAIAAALATVAIGRLWTRKKDSELRHQAGLV
;
A
#
# COMPACT_ATOMS: atom_id res chain seq x y z
N MET A 1 -9.97 -28.22 13.33
CA MET A 1 -8.53 -28.36 13.67
C MET A 1 -8.10 -27.04 14.26
N LEU A 2 -7.46 -27.09 15.42
CA LEU A 2 -7.04 -25.91 16.18
C LEU A 2 -5.84 -25.22 15.50
N PRO A 3 -5.75 -23.88 15.57
CA PRO A 3 -4.54 -23.15 15.19
C PRO A 3 -3.29 -23.73 15.86
N SER A 4 -2.25 -24.02 15.07
CA SER A 4 -0.97 -24.47 15.64
C SER A 4 -0.27 -23.32 16.34
N ALA A 5 0.07 -23.49 17.62
CA ALA A 5 1.01 -22.61 18.31
C ALA A 5 2.41 -23.24 18.33
N ARG A 6 3.45 -22.40 18.27
CA ARG A 6 4.84 -22.84 18.46
C ARG A 6 5.52 -21.92 19.46
N VAL A 7 6.18 -22.53 20.44
CA VAL A 7 7.05 -21.81 21.36
C VAL A 7 8.47 -21.80 20.78
N ARG A 8 9.12 -20.64 20.84
CA ARG A 8 10.51 -20.44 20.43
C ARG A 8 11.18 -19.45 21.37
N ARG A 9 12.43 -19.71 21.73
CA ARG A 9 13.28 -18.71 22.40
C ARG A 9 14.14 -17.96 21.39
N ARG A 10 14.20 -16.63 21.54
CA ARG A 10 15.08 -15.74 20.77
C ARG A 10 15.82 -14.82 21.74
N GLY A 11 17.05 -15.22 22.12
CA GLY A 11 17.83 -14.53 23.14
C GLY A 11 17.10 -14.54 24.49
N ASP A 12 16.85 -13.35 25.02
CA ASP A 12 16.19 -13.14 26.32
C ASP A 12 14.66 -13.00 26.23
N VAL A 13 14.07 -13.33 25.07
CA VAL A 13 12.62 -13.31 24.87
C VAL A 13 12.14 -14.69 24.44
N ILE A 14 11.09 -15.20 25.10
CA ILE A 14 10.34 -16.38 24.69
C ILE A 14 9.13 -15.91 23.89
N THR A 15 8.90 -16.53 22.74
CA THR A 15 7.81 -16.20 21.83
C THR A 15 6.89 -17.39 21.64
N VAL A 16 5.59 -17.13 21.71
CA VAL A 16 4.53 -18.06 21.35
C VAL A 16 3.91 -17.56 20.05
N GLU A 17 4.21 -18.25 18.94
CA GLU A 17 3.70 -17.92 17.61
C GLU A 17 2.44 -18.72 17.33
N GLN A 18 1.30 -18.06 17.13
CA GLN A 18 0.10 -18.66 16.58
C GLN A 18 0.06 -18.38 15.07
N ARG A 19 -0.14 -19.43 14.26
CA ARG A 19 -0.37 -19.26 12.82
C ARG A 19 -1.87 -19.26 12.56
N VAL A 20 -2.39 -18.12 12.12
CA VAL A 20 -3.82 -17.89 11.92
C VAL A 20 -4.05 -17.49 10.45
N PRO A 21 -5.17 -17.87 9.81
CA PRO A 21 -5.57 -17.31 8.53
C PRO A 21 -5.41 -15.79 8.55
N ALA A 22 -4.81 -15.25 7.50
CA ALA A 22 -4.56 -13.83 7.37
C ALA A 22 -5.90 -13.09 7.48
N ARG A 23 -6.12 -12.44 8.62
CA ARG A 23 -7.36 -11.74 8.91
C ARG A 23 -7.33 -10.46 8.11
N VAL A 24 -8.21 -10.35 7.14
CA VAL A 24 -8.40 -9.12 6.38
C VAL A 24 -9.03 -8.12 7.35
N GLU A 25 -8.24 -7.15 7.80
CA GLU A 25 -8.66 -6.05 8.68
C GLU A 25 -9.55 -5.09 7.89
N SER A 26 -9.19 -4.82 6.63
CA SER A 26 -10.02 -4.09 5.68
C SER A 26 -9.71 -4.50 4.24
N ILE A 27 -10.72 -4.45 3.39
CA ILE A 27 -10.54 -4.51 1.93
C ILE A 27 -10.48 -3.07 1.46
N GLN A 28 -9.29 -2.60 1.09
CA GLN A 28 -9.19 -1.30 0.45
C GLN A 28 -9.61 -1.48 -1.02
N THR A 29 -10.84 -1.08 -1.34
CA THR A 29 -11.31 -1.01 -2.73
C THR A 29 -10.80 0.30 -3.32
N ASN A 30 -9.66 0.24 -4.00
CA ASN A 30 -9.23 1.37 -4.81
C ASN A 30 -10.05 1.38 -6.09
N SER A 31 -10.96 2.35 -6.22
CA SER A 31 -11.63 2.66 -7.46
C SER A 31 -10.77 3.65 -8.25
N SER A 32 -10.07 3.15 -9.26
CA SER A 32 -9.45 4.02 -10.26
C SER A 32 -10.49 4.29 -11.35
N TYR A 33 -10.77 5.56 -11.61
CA TYR A 33 -11.60 5.98 -12.74
C TYR A 33 -10.72 6.05 -13.98
N ASP A 34 -10.80 5.06 -14.87
CA ASP A 34 -10.10 5.11 -16.15
C ASP A 34 -10.79 6.13 -17.07
N SER A 35 -10.24 7.34 -17.14
CA SER A 35 -10.76 8.41 -18.00
C SER A 35 -10.63 8.10 -19.50
N ALA A 36 -9.88 7.07 -19.91
CA ALA A 36 -9.68 6.71 -21.31
C ALA A 36 -10.78 5.79 -21.88
N HIS A 37 -11.47 5.01 -21.04
CA HIS A 37 -12.50 4.07 -21.47
C HIS A 37 -13.78 4.27 -20.66
N ARG A 38 -14.78 4.92 -21.28
CA ARG A 38 -16.12 5.11 -20.70
C ARG A 38 -16.62 3.84 -20.01
N GLY A 39 -16.66 3.86 -18.68
CA GLY A 39 -17.56 3.02 -17.88
C GLY A 39 -16.96 1.81 -17.16
N TYR A 40 -15.64 1.65 -17.06
CA TYR A 40 -15.06 0.59 -16.22
C TYR A 40 -14.36 1.18 -14.99
N VAL A 41 -14.95 0.94 -13.81
CA VAL A 41 -14.29 1.17 -12.53
C VAL A 41 -13.52 -0.09 -12.19
N GLU A 42 -12.20 -0.05 -12.33
CA GLU A 42 -11.35 -1.18 -11.95
C GLU A 42 -11.26 -1.21 -10.43
N HIS A 43 -11.90 -2.20 -9.82
CA HIS A 43 -11.89 -2.42 -8.37
C HIS A 43 -10.68 -3.27 -8.03
N HIS A 44 -9.65 -2.64 -7.47
CA HIS A 44 -8.52 -3.36 -6.88
C HIS A 44 -8.76 -3.48 -5.38
N ASP A 45 -9.09 -4.69 -4.94
CA ASP A 45 -9.18 -5.04 -3.53
C ASP A 45 -7.78 -5.35 -2.99
N ILE A 46 -7.22 -4.42 -2.22
CA ILE A 46 -5.95 -4.64 -1.51
C ILE A 46 -6.30 -5.06 -0.07
N PRO A 47 -6.11 -6.34 0.30
CA PRO A 47 -6.37 -6.77 1.67
C PRO A 47 -5.31 -6.19 2.60
N SER A 48 -5.73 -5.39 3.57
CA SER A 48 -4.92 -5.09 4.75
C SER A 48 -5.10 -6.23 5.75
N PHE A 49 -4.01 -6.66 6.38
CA PHE A 49 -4.08 -7.76 7.35
C PHE A 49 -3.90 -7.24 8.76
N GLU A 50 -4.72 -7.73 9.70
CA GLU A 50 -4.73 -7.34 11.12
C GLU A 50 -3.36 -7.48 11.81
N SER A 51 -2.33 -8.04 11.18
CA SER A 51 -0.97 -8.13 11.75
C SER A 51 -0.04 -6.98 11.37
N GLY A 52 -0.46 -6.05 10.51
CA GLY A 52 0.43 -5.03 9.96
C GLY A 52 1.62 -5.59 9.17
N LEU A 53 1.66 -6.89 8.86
CA LEU A 53 2.63 -7.52 7.98
C LEU A 53 2.03 -7.58 6.57
N GLY A 54 2.02 -6.43 5.91
CA GLY A 54 1.75 -6.35 4.47
C GLY A 54 2.83 -7.14 3.72
N SER A 55 2.47 -8.32 3.23
CA SER A 55 3.22 -9.00 2.21
C SER A 55 2.36 -9.14 0.97
N PRO A 56 2.76 -8.58 -0.19
CA PRO A 56 2.12 -8.84 -1.47
C PRO A 56 2.29 -10.30 -1.92
N THR A 57 3.10 -11.10 -1.21
CA THR A 57 3.41 -12.49 -1.57
C THR A 57 2.44 -13.46 -0.89
N GLY A 58 1.20 -13.51 -1.39
CA GLY A 58 0.39 -14.73 -1.54
C GLY A 58 0.22 -15.73 -0.38
N LEU A 59 0.59 -15.43 0.86
CA LEU A 59 0.44 -16.35 1.99
C LEU A 59 -0.79 -15.97 2.82
N ALA A 60 -1.80 -16.83 2.80
CA ALA A 60 -3.04 -16.67 3.54
C ALA A 60 -2.91 -16.95 5.04
N LEU A 61 -1.70 -17.03 5.60
CA LEU A 61 -1.46 -17.26 7.03
C LEU A 61 -0.54 -16.18 7.59
N VAL A 62 -1.02 -15.53 8.64
CA VAL A 62 -0.32 -14.49 9.40
C VAL A 62 0.26 -15.11 10.67
N LYS A 63 1.44 -14.61 11.08
CA LYS A 63 2.07 -14.98 12.35
C LYS A 63 1.75 -13.94 13.40
N GLU A 64 0.95 -14.32 14.37
CA GLU A 64 0.67 -13.53 15.56
C GLU A 64 1.55 -14.04 16.70
N ARG A 65 2.12 -13.14 17.50
CA ARG A 65 3.11 -13.49 18.53
C ARG A 65 2.73 -12.90 19.88
N LEU A 66 2.79 -13.75 20.92
CA LEU A 66 2.88 -13.34 22.31
C LEU A 66 4.32 -13.49 22.77
N THR A 67 4.81 -12.52 23.55
CA THR A 67 6.21 -12.44 23.95
C THR A 67 6.37 -12.19 25.44
N ILE A 68 7.34 -12.88 26.02
CA ILE A 68 7.59 -12.89 27.46
C ILE A 68 9.11 -12.80 27.66
N PRO A 69 9.59 -12.05 28.66
CA PRO A 69 11.00 -12.08 29.00
C PRO A 69 11.40 -13.46 29.55
N ALA A 70 12.51 -14.02 29.07
CA ALA A 70 13.03 -15.32 29.52
C ALA A 70 13.42 -15.32 31.01
N SER A 71 13.49 -14.15 31.65
CA SER A 71 13.65 -13.99 33.10
C SER A 71 12.38 -14.32 33.90
N ALA A 72 11.19 -14.27 33.29
CA ALA A 72 9.92 -14.47 33.98
C ALA A 72 9.46 -15.94 34.00
N ALA A 73 9.82 -16.73 32.98
CA ALA A 73 9.51 -18.16 32.92
C ALA A 73 10.51 -18.89 32.01
N SER A 74 10.74 -20.18 32.25
CA SER A 74 11.60 -20.99 31.39
C SER A 74 10.87 -21.42 30.11
N GLU A 75 11.61 -21.65 29.02
CA GLU A 75 11.04 -22.11 27.74
C GLU A 75 10.27 -23.43 27.88
N GLN A 76 10.76 -24.35 28.73
CA GLN A 76 10.10 -25.64 28.97
C GLN A 76 8.77 -25.47 29.70
N GLN A 77 8.71 -24.59 30.71
CA GLN A 77 7.46 -24.28 31.42
C GLN A 77 6.43 -23.65 30.48
N VAL A 78 6.86 -22.68 29.67
CA VAL A 78 5.99 -22.04 28.68
C VAL A 78 5.48 -23.05 27.65
N ARG A 79 6.36 -23.92 27.14
CA ARG A 79 6.00 -24.96 26.18
C ARG A 79 4.98 -25.95 26.77
N GLN A 80 5.23 -26.44 27.98
CA GLN A 80 4.32 -27.36 28.65
C GLN A 80 2.95 -26.75 28.89
N ALA A 81 2.88 -25.50 29.34
CA ALA A 81 1.61 -24.83 29.58
C ALA A 81 0.85 -24.49 28.28
N VAL A 82 1.56 -24.11 27.22
CA VAL A 82 0.95 -23.89 25.89
C VAL A 82 0.42 -25.20 25.34
N ASP A 83 1.21 -26.28 25.38
CA ASP A 83 0.81 -27.60 24.89
C ASP A 83 -0.39 -28.14 25.69
N GLN A 84 -0.39 -27.97 27.02
CA GLN A 84 -1.52 -28.33 27.88
C GLN A 84 -2.77 -27.51 27.56
N THR A 85 -2.65 -26.18 27.45
CA THR A 85 -3.78 -25.29 27.14
C THR A 85 -4.44 -25.65 25.81
N ILE A 86 -3.63 -25.95 24.79
CA ILE A 86 -4.12 -26.36 23.47
C ILE A 86 -4.76 -27.75 23.53
N ALA A 87 -4.19 -28.68 24.29
CA ALA A 87 -4.75 -30.02 24.44
C ALA A 87 -6.10 -30.02 25.18
N THR A 88 -6.30 -29.10 26.13
CA THR A 88 -7.55 -28.98 26.90
C THR A 88 -8.61 -28.11 26.24
N TYR A 89 -8.26 -27.36 25.20
CA TYR A 89 -9.21 -26.46 24.53
C TYR A 89 -10.15 -27.25 23.62
N ASP A 90 -11.44 -27.27 23.98
CA ASP A 90 -12.52 -27.81 23.16
C ASP A 90 -13.41 -26.66 22.65
N PRO A 91 -13.41 -26.37 21.33
CA PRO A 91 -14.23 -25.30 20.75
C PRO A 91 -15.72 -25.67 20.65
N GLY A 92 -16.14 -26.84 21.14
CA GLY A 92 -17.53 -27.29 21.15
C GLY A 92 -18.11 -27.59 19.76
N THR A 93 -19.39 -27.97 19.71
CA THR A 93 -20.09 -28.33 18.46
C THR A 93 -20.33 -27.13 17.53
N ALA A 94 -20.17 -25.90 18.01
CA ALA A 94 -20.23 -24.67 17.22
C ALA A 94 -19.16 -24.61 16.11
N ALA A 95 -17.98 -25.22 16.34
CA ALA A 95 -16.93 -25.32 15.33
C ALA A 95 -17.34 -26.18 14.13
N SER A 96 -18.19 -27.20 14.34
CA SER A 96 -18.66 -28.11 13.30
C SER A 96 -19.79 -27.50 12.45
N ALA A 97 -20.67 -26.69 13.06
CA ALA A 97 -21.74 -26.00 12.34
C ALA A 97 -21.22 -24.87 11.44
N VAL A 98 -20.08 -24.26 11.79
CA VAL A 98 -19.43 -23.16 11.04
C VAL A 98 -18.38 -23.68 10.03
N LEU A 99 -18.13 -25.00 10.00
CA LEU A 99 -17.20 -25.65 9.07
C LEU A 99 -17.62 -25.49 7.58
N LEU A 100 -18.84 -25.00 7.34
CA LEU A 100 -19.41 -24.58 6.06
C LEU A 100 -19.72 -23.07 6.01
N GLY A 101 -18.84 -22.22 6.56
CA GLY A 101 -18.92 -20.77 6.30
C GLY A 101 -18.93 -20.48 4.79
N GLY A 102 -19.81 -19.58 4.33
CA GLY A 102 -20.08 -19.34 2.91
C GLY A 102 -18.83 -19.11 2.04
N GLY A 103 -17.81 -18.45 2.58
CA GLY A 103 -16.53 -18.24 1.88
C GLY A 103 -15.68 -19.51 1.69
N GLY A 104 -15.61 -20.39 2.69
CA GLY A 104 -14.87 -21.67 2.58
C GLY A 104 -15.56 -22.64 1.62
N LEU A 105 -16.90 -22.71 1.67
CA LEU A 105 -17.71 -23.49 0.74
C LEU A 105 -17.58 -22.99 -0.69
N LEU A 106 -17.64 -21.67 -0.90
CA LEU A 106 -17.47 -21.07 -2.22
C LEU A 106 -16.09 -21.36 -2.81
N ARG A 107 -15.02 -21.27 -2.00
CA ARG A 107 -13.65 -21.60 -2.44
C ARG A 107 -13.49 -23.09 -2.75
N LEU A 108 -14.14 -23.97 -1.98
CA LEU A 108 -14.21 -25.41 -2.30
C LEU A 108 -14.94 -25.66 -3.62
N LEU A 109 -16.10 -25.04 -3.82
CA LEU A 109 -16.86 -25.17 -5.06
C LEU A 109 -16.07 -24.65 -6.27
N GLN A 110 -15.37 -23.52 -6.11
CA GLN A 110 -14.45 -22.98 -7.12
C GLN A 110 -13.27 -23.93 -7.38
N ALA A 111 -12.70 -24.56 -6.36
CA ALA A 111 -11.66 -25.56 -6.52
C ALA A 111 -12.15 -26.79 -7.31
N PHE A 112 -13.34 -27.30 -6.99
CA PHE A 112 -13.94 -28.42 -7.72
C PHE A 112 -14.28 -28.05 -9.17
N SER A 113 -14.84 -26.86 -9.40
CA SER A 113 -15.18 -26.38 -10.74
C SER A 113 -13.92 -26.18 -11.60
N SER A 114 -12.88 -25.55 -11.06
CA SER A 114 -11.60 -25.36 -11.76
C SER A 114 -10.85 -26.68 -11.99
N LEU A 115 -10.95 -27.64 -11.07
CA LEU A 115 -10.44 -28.99 -11.28
C LEU A 115 -11.17 -29.70 -12.42
N GLY A 116 -12.50 -29.58 -12.50
CA GLY A 116 -13.30 -30.09 -13.61
C GLY A 116 -12.89 -29.48 -14.96
N LEU A 117 -12.66 -28.17 -15.01
CA LEU A 117 -12.15 -27.48 -16.19
C LEU A 117 -10.73 -27.92 -16.58
N ALA A 118 -9.86 -28.17 -15.60
CA ALA A 118 -8.53 -28.71 -15.84
C ALA A 118 -8.61 -30.12 -16.45
N VAL A 119 -9.50 -30.99 -15.96
CA VAL A 119 -9.72 -32.32 -16.54
C VAL A 119 -10.26 -32.23 -17.97
N ALA A 120 -11.22 -31.34 -18.25
CA ALA A 120 -11.73 -31.13 -19.61
C ALA A 120 -10.65 -30.61 -20.57
N GLY A 121 -9.84 -29.62 -20.13
CA GLY A 121 -8.70 -29.12 -20.89
C GLY A 121 -7.64 -30.19 -21.13
N LEU A 122 -7.38 -31.06 -20.15
CA LEU A 122 -6.45 -32.18 -20.31
C LEU A 122 -6.95 -33.18 -21.35
N ILE A 123 -8.24 -33.55 -21.31
CA ILE A 123 -8.87 -34.45 -22.30
C ILE A 123 -8.77 -33.85 -23.71
N LEU A 124 -9.06 -32.56 -23.87
CA LEU A 124 -8.93 -31.86 -25.16
C LEU A 124 -7.47 -31.87 -25.65
N THR A 125 -6.53 -31.55 -24.77
CA THR A 125 -5.09 -31.54 -25.09
C THR A 125 -4.64 -32.94 -25.54
N ILE A 126 -4.97 -33.98 -24.78
CA ILE A 126 -4.65 -35.38 -25.15
C ILE A 126 -5.31 -35.77 -26.47
N SER A 127 -6.54 -35.33 -26.73
CA SER A 127 -7.24 -35.61 -27.98
C SER A 127 -6.55 -34.96 -29.18
N PHE A 128 -6.10 -33.70 -29.05
CA PHE A 128 -5.33 -33.02 -30.09
C PHE A 128 -3.93 -33.62 -30.31
N LEU A 129 -3.28 -34.13 -29.25
CA LEU A 129 -2.03 -34.88 -29.38
C LEU A 129 -2.22 -36.24 -30.05
N ARG A 130 -3.34 -36.93 -29.79
CA ARG A 130 -3.62 -38.27 -30.33
C ARG A 130 -4.12 -38.23 -31.78
N SER A 131 -4.72 -37.11 -32.19
CA SER A 131 -5.15 -36.86 -33.57
C SER A 131 -4.29 -35.76 -34.21
N PRO A 132 -3.03 -36.06 -34.57
CA PRO A 132 -2.18 -35.09 -35.25
C PRO A 132 -2.78 -34.73 -36.61
N SER A 133 -2.75 -33.43 -36.95
CA SER A 133 -3.15 -32.95 -38.27
C SER A 133 -2.37 -33.69 -39.35
N THR A 134 -3.07 -34.22 -40.37
CA THR A 134 -2.50 -34.89 -41.53
C THR A 134 -2.10 -33.91 -42.64
N ALA A 135 -2.29 -32.60 -42.42
CA ALA A 135 -1.97 -31.54 -43.38
C ALA A 135 -0.46 -31.26 -43.46
N PRO A 136 0.06 -30.88 -44.64
CA PRO A 136 1.48 -30.59 -44.83
C PRO A 136 1.98 -29.45 -43.93
N PRO A 137 3.25 -29.45 -43.50
CA PRO A 137 3.76 -28.57 -42.44
C PRO A 137 3.76 -27.08 -42.76
N SER A 138 3.58 -26.68 -44.03
CA SER A 138 3.44 -25.29 -44.48
C SER A 138 2.00 -24.77 -44.44
N ASP A 139 1.03 -25.59 -44.01
CA ASP A 139 -0.38 -25.28 -44.10
C ASP A 139 -0.89 -24.56 -42.84
N LEU A 140 -1.75 -23.56 -43.06
CA LEU A 140 -2.32 -22.71 -42.00
C LEU A 140 -3.08 -23.56 -40.96
N PHE A 141 -3.71 -24.64 -41.41
CA PHE A 141 -4.43 -25.60 -40.56
C PHE A 141 -3.51 -26.41 -39.62
N ALA A 142 -2.33 -26.84 -40.09
CA ALA A 142 -1.35 -27.54 -39.27
C ALA A 142 -0.73 -26.63 -38.20
N SER A 143 -0.52 -25.35 -38.54
CA SER A 143 -0.09 -24.33 -37.58
C SER A 143 -1.17 -24.02 -36.54
N ALA A 144 -2.44 -23.90 -36.96
CA ALA A 144 -3.57 -23.68 -36.07
C ALA A 144 -3.75 -24.83 -35.07
N HIS A 145 -3.65 -26.09 -35.51
CA HIS A 145 -3.74 -27.27 -34.63
C HIS A 145 -2.69 -27.25 -33.52
N LYS A 146 -1.44 -26.88 -33.83
CA LYS A 146 -0.36 -26.73 -32.83
C LYS A 146 -0.66 -25.60 -31.85
N VAL A 147 -1.18 -24.47 -32.33
CA VAL A 147 -1.57 -23.33 -31.48
C VAL A 147 -2.74 -23.70 -30.56
N PHE A 148 -3.77 -24.39 -31.05
CA PHE A 148 -4.89 -24.86 -30.23
C PHE A 148 -4.46 -25.88 -29.18
N THR A 149 -3.54 -26.78 -29.53
CA THR A 149 -2.97 -27.75 -28.58
C THR A 149 -2.20 -27.03 -27.46
N LEU A 150 -1.38 -26.04 -27.82
CA LEU A 150 -0.63 -25.23 -26.85
C LEU A 150 -1.58 -24.42 -25.94
N LEU A 151 -2.59 -23.78 -26.53
CA LEU A 151 -3.58 -22.98 -25.79
C LEU A 151 -4.38 -23.84 -24.80
N SER A 152 -4.79 -25.04 -25.22
CA SER A 152 -5.47 -26.03 -24.37
C SER A 152 -4.57 -26.52 -23.22
N GLY A 153 -3.28 -26.73 -23.48
CA GLY A 153 -2.29 -27.06 -22.45
C GLY A 153 -2.09 -25.94 -21.44
N VAL A 154 -1.94 -24.69 -21.90
CA VAL A 154 -1.83 -23.50 -21.04
C VAL A 154 -3.10 -23.33 -20.20
N PHE A 155 -4.28 -23.46 -20.80
CA PHE A 155 -5.56 -23.40 -20.10
C PHE A 155 -5.66 -24.45 -18.97
N THR A 156 -5.22 -25.69 -19.24
CA THR A 156 -5.18 -26.76 -18.25
C THR A 156 -4.29 -26.42 -17.06
N LEU A 157 -3.09 -25.88 -17.32
CA LEU A 157 -2.16 -25.47 -16.26
C LEU A 157 -2.72 -24.31 -15.41
N VAL A 158 -3.34 -23.32 -16.05
CA VAL A 158 -3.98 -22.20 -15.36
C VAL A 158 -5.15 -22.69 -14.49
N ALA A 159 -6.02 -23.54 -15.03
CA ALA A 159 -7.15 -24.10 -14.28
C ALA A 159 -6.68 -24.95 -13.08
N LEU A 160 -5.60 -25.71 -13.23
CA LEU A 160 -5.01 -26.47 -12.13
C LEU A 160 -4.40 -25.56 -11.05
N ALA A 161 -3.71 -24.49 -11.46
CA ALA A 161 -3.18 -23.50 -10.51
C ALA A 161 -4.30 -22.81 -9.72
N ILE A 162 -5.42 -22.48 -10.38
CA ILE A 162 -6.62 -21.95 -9.73
C ILE A 162 -7.22 -22.99 -8.77
N ALA A 163 -7.31 -24.26 -9.15
CA ALA A 163 -7.83 -25.32 -8.29
C ALA A 163 -6.99 -25.50 -7.02
N VAL A 164 -5.65 -25.53 -7.15
CA VAL A 164 -4.72 -25.65 -6.02
C VAL A 164 -4.82 -24.44 -5.11
N THR A 165 -4.82 -23.23 -5.66
CA THR A 165 -4.92 -22.00 -4.86
C THR A 165 -6.25 -21.89 -4.13
N CYS A 166 -7.38 -22.23 -4.77
CA CYS A 166 -8.70 -22.27 -4.14
C CYS A 166 -8.79 -23.37 -3.06
N ALA A 167 -8.22 -24.56 -3.29
CA ALA A 167 -8.17 -25.63 -2.30
C ALA A 167 -7.32 -25.25 -1.08
N CYS A 168 -6.14 -24.63 -1.30
CA CYS A 168 -5.32 -24.09 -0.23
C CYS A 168 -6.04 -22.98 0.53
N ALA A 169 -6.75 -22.08 -0.17
CA ALA A 169 -7.54 -21.03 0.46
C ALA A 169 -8.68 -21.60 1.32
N ALA A 170 -9.41 -22.60 0.80
CA ALA A 170 -10.47 -23.27 1.56
C ALA A 170 -9.92 -24.02 2.77
N TRP A 171 -8.76 -24.68 2.62
CA TRP A 171 -8.08 -25.34 3.73
C TRP A 171 -7.67 -24.37 4.83
N VAL A 172 -7.22 -23.17 4.45
CA VAL A 172 -6.88 -22.10 5.40
C VAL A 172 -8.13 -21.55 6.09
N LEU A 173 -9.24 -21.39 5.37
CA LEU A 173 -10.51 -20.88 5.92
C LEU A 173 -11.29 -21.91 6.76
N ARG A 174 -10.78 -23.14 6.89
CA ARG A 174 -11.37 -24.22 7.69
C ARG A 174 -11.52 -23.87 9.18
N THR A 175 -10.64 -23.03 9.71
CA THR A 175 -10.67 -22.66 11.13
C THR A 175 -11.52 -21.39 11.30
N PRO A 176 -12.64 -21.45 12.04
CA PRO A 176 -13.46 -20.26 12.29
C PRO A 176 -12.66 -19.17 13.02
N ARG A 177 -12.94 -17.90 12.71
CA ARG A 177 -12.22 -16.75 13.30
C ARG A 177 -12.35 -16.71 14.84
N PHE A 178 -13.52 -17.05 15.38
CA PHE A 178 -13.76 -17.05 16.83
C PHE A 178 -12.88 -18.07 17.57
N VAL A 179 -12.61 -19.25 16.97
CA VAL A 179 -11.75 -20.29 17.57
C VAL A 179 -10.32 -19.77 17.73
N ALA A 180 -9.84 -19.00 16.75
CA ALA A 180 -8.52 -18.38 16.84
C ALA A 180 -8.47 -17.27 17.90
N GLU A 181 -9.56 -16.53 18.11
CA GLU A 181 -9.66 -15.51 19.17
C GLU A 181 -9.71 -16.11 20.57
N GLU A 182 -10.57 -17.10 20.78
CA GLU A 182 -10.67 -17.80 22.06
C GLU A 182 -9.35 -18.44 22.44
N GLN A 183 -8.71 -19.16 21.49
CA GLN A 183 -7.39 -19.74 21.74
C GLN A 183 -6.34 -18.65 22.04
N TRP A 184 -6.39 -17.48 21.36
CA TRP A 184 -5.47 -16.37 21.64
C TRP A 184 -5.66 -15.80 23.05
N GLY A 185 -6.90 -15.56 23.46
CA GLY A 185 -7.26 -15.12 24.81
C GLY A 185 -6.82 -16.12 25.88
N LEU A 186 -7.05 -17.42 25.64
CA LEU A 186 -6.61 -18.50 26.52
C LEU A 186 -5.09 -18.57 26.65
N LEU A 187 -4.37 -18.55 25.53
CA LEU A 187 -2.90 -18.54 25.54
C LEU A 187 -2.39 -17.36 26.35
N ARG A 188 -2.94 -16.16 26.15
CA ARG A 188 -2.57 -14.98 26.91
C ARG A 188 -2.86 -15.12 28.40
N GLN A 189 -4.02 -15.62 28.77
CA GLN A 189 -4.38 -15.85 30.18
C GLN A 189 -3.42 -16.83 30.83
N THR A 190 -3.16 -17.98 30.19
CA THR A 190 -2.18 -18.97 30.67
C THR A 190 -0.80 -18.33 30.86
N LEU A 191 -0.31 -17.59 29.87
CA LEU A 191 0.99 -16.92 29.94
C LEU A 191 1.06 -15.86 31.05
N THR A 192 -0.04 -15.13 31.27
CA THR A 192 -0.14 -14.13 32.35
C THR A 192 -0.11 -14.81 33.71
N GLN A 193 -0.82 -15.91 33.89
CA GLN A 193 -0.81 -16.71 35.13
C GLN A 193 0.56 -17.31 35.40
N LEU A 194 1.27 -17.77 34.36
CA LEU A 194 2.58 -18.41 34.48
C LEU A 194 3.68 -17.42 34.88
N THR A 195 3.62 -16.20 34.35
CA THR A 195 4.71 -15.21 34.45
C THR A 195 4.42 -14.11 35.47
N GLY A 196 3.17 -14.00 35.94
CA GLY A 196 2.71 -12.90 36.79
C GLY A 196 2.71 -11.55 36.09
N GLN A 197 2.94 -11.50 34.78
CA GLN A 197 3.00 -10.28 33.97
C GLN A 197 2.22 -10.46 32.67
N GLU A 198 1.71 -9.34 32.15
CA GLU A 198 1.03 -9.35 30.87
C GLU A 198 2.02 -9.60 29.71
N PRO A 199 1.79 -10.60 28.84
CA PRO A 199 2.67 -10.88 27.70
C PRO A 199 2.52 -9.79 26.62
N GLY A 200 3.64 -9.47 25.95
CA GLY A 200 3.66 -8.52 24.84
C GLY A 200 3.01 -9.09 23.58
N SER A 201 2.05 -8.39 22.99
CA SER A 201 1.33 -8.79 21.79
C SER A 201 1.85 -8.10 20.52
N SER A 202 1.91 -8.84 19.43
CA SER A 202 2.21 -8.30 18.11
C SER A 202 0.97 -7.83 17.33
N ARG A 203 -0.24 -7.93 17.91
CA ARG A 203 -1.49 -7.56 17.23
C ARG A 203 -1.79 -6.05 17.39
N PRO A 204 -1.97 -5.28 16.30
CA PRO A 204 -2.51 -3.92 16.28
C PRO A 204 -3.72 -3.70 17.19
N LEU A 205 -4.75 -4.56 17.12
CA LEU A 205 -5.94 -4.43 17.98
C LEU A 205 -5.61 -4.53 19.48
N ASP A 206 -4.69 -5.42 19.85
CA ASP A 206 -4.24 -5.54 21.24
C ASP A 206 -3.47 -4.28 21.66
N ILE A 207 -2.66 -3.74 20.76
CA ILE A 207 -1.90 -2.52 20.96
C ILE A 207 -2.83 -1.30 21.12
N GLU A 208 -3.90 -1.22 20.32
CA GLU A 208 -4.95 -0.19 20.42
C GLU A 208 -5.74 -0.28 21.73
N ALA A 209 -5.99 -1.50 22.21
CA ALA A 209 -6.58 -1.75 23.52
C ALA A 209 -5.66 -1.37 24.69
N GLY A 210 -4.42 -0.90 24.42
CA GLY A 210 -3.47 -0.43 25.43
C GLY A 210 -2.63 -1.54 26.03
N LEU A 211 -2.61 -2.71 25.40
CA LEU A 211 -1.92 -3.89 25.91
C LEU A 211 -0.41 -3.79 25.60
N ARG A 212 0.38 -4.58 26.31
CA ARG A 212 1.85 -4.55 26.17
C ARG A 212 2.25 -4.92 24.75
N ARG A 213 3.19 -4.17 24.16
CA ARG A 213 3.70 -4.45 22.80
C ARG A 213 4.68 -5.63 22.78
N ASP A 214 4.77 -6.29 21.62
CA ASP A 214 5.74 -7.37 21.34
C ASP A 214 7.18 -6.96 21.67
N LEU A 215 7.84 -7.73 22.53
CA LEU A 215 9.22 -7.50 23.00
C LEU A 215 10.28 -7.76 21.92
N ILE A 216 9.96 -8.46 20.84
CA ILE A 216 10.89 -8.62 19.71
C ILE A 216 11.00 -7.33 18.91
N THR A 217 9.87 -6.68 18.62
CA THR A 217 9.85 -5.45 17.83
C THR A 217 10.05 -4.21 18.71
N HIS A 218 9.61 -4.28 19.96
CA HIS A 218 9.72 -3.21 20.96
C HIS A 218 10.40 -3.79 22.23
N PRO A 219 11.74 -3.86 22.30
CA PRO A 219 12.47 -4.50 23.41
C PRO A 219 12.19 -3.89 24.78
N ASN A 220 11.84 -2.60 24.83
CA ASN A 220 11.38 -1.91 26.04
C ASN A 220 9.86 -1.74 26.08
N GLY A 221 9.11 -2.53 25.31
CA GLY A 221 7.70 -2.35 25.01
C GLY A 221 6.84 -2.42 26.27
N GLY A 222 6.51 -1.25 26.82
CA GLY A 222 5.43 -1.09 27.78
C GLY A 222 4.07 -1.09 27.09
N SER A 223 3.01 -0.93 27.89
CA SER A 223 1.72 -0.52 27.34
C SER A 223 1.84 0.86 26.69
N LEU A 224 1.08 1.09 25.61
CA LEU A 224 0.94 2.43 25.08
C LEU A 224 0.17 3.29 26.08
N ALA A 225 0.85 4.25 26.69
CA ALA A 225 0.18 5.31 27.42
C ALA A 225 -0.53 6.21 26.40
N ARG A 226 -1.85 6.06 26.30
CA ARG A 226 -2.70 6.96 25.52
C ARG A 226 -2.98 8.20 26.36
N GLY A 227 -2.70 9.38 25.79
CA GLY A 227 -3.07 10.65 26.39
C GLY A 227 -4.58 10.84 26.39
N VAL A 228 -5.06 11.82 27.15
CA VAL A 228 -6.47 12.18 27.21
C VAL A 228 -6.72 13.36 26.26
N THR A 229 -7.75 13.27 25.45
CA THR A 229 -8.26 14.36 24.60
C THR A 229 -8.86 15.47 25.47
N ARG A 230 -9.14 16.62 24.88
CA ARG A 230 -9.69 17.76 25.62
C ARG A 230 -11.08 17.47 26.22
N ASP A 231 -11.86 16.60 25.58
CA ASP A 231 -13.19 16.17 26.02
C ASP A 231 -13.15 14.94 26.96
N GLY A 232 -11.98 14.52 27.42
CA GLY A 232 -11.83 13.43 28.38
C GLY A 232 -11.82 12.02 27.75
N ARG A 233 -11.89 11.92 26.42
CA ARG A 233 -11.76 10.63 25.71
C ARG A 233 -10.29 10.19 25.65
N MET A 234 -10.08 8.92 25.37
CA MET A 234 -8.74 8.39 25.12
C MET A 234 -8.28 8.79 23.73
N GLY A 235 -7.12 9.43 23.64
CA GLY A 235 -6.51 9.83 22.38
C GLY A 235 -5.94 8.64 21.59
N PRO A 236 -5.48 8.88 20.35
CA PRO A 236 -4.97 7.85 19.47
C PRO A 236 -3.69 7.17 19.99
N PRO A 237 -3.46 5.89 19.63
CA PRO A 237 -2.21 5.22 19.93
C PRO A 237 -1.09 5.69 18.97
N TRP A 238 -0.28 6.66 19.42
CA TRP A 238 0.79 7.18 18.57
C TRP A 238 1.85 6.12 18.22
N PRO A 239 2.39 6.17 16.98
CA PRO A 239 3.56 5.38 16.60
C PRO A 239 4.74 5.67 17.53
N ASP A 240 5.47 4.64 17.94
CA ASP A 240 6.68 4.84 18.72
C ASP A 240 7.91 5.11 17.85
N THR A 241 9.07 5.31 18.47
CA THR A 241 10.32 5.59 17.76
C THR A 241 10.70 4.48 16.78
N TYR A 242 10.46 3.21 17.14
CA TYR A 242 10.75 2.07 16.28
C TYR A 242 9.82 2.03 15.06
N ASP A 243 8.53 2.26 15.25
CA ASP A 243 7.53 2.32 14.18
C ASP A 243 7.84 3.46 13.21
N VAL A 244 8.19 4.63 13.75
CA VAL A 244 8.62 5.80 12.98
C VAL A 244 9.87 5.47 12.18
N ASP A 245 10.90 4.89 12.80
CA ASP A 245 12.16 4.58 12.12
C ASP A 245 11.98 3.49 11.06
N LYS A 246 11.10 2.50 11.30
CA LYS A 246 10.74 1.47 10.32
C LYS A 246 10.02 2.11 9.12
N ARG A 247 9.00 2.93 9.36
CA ARG A 247 8.24 3.61 8.30
C ARG A 247 9.10 4.61 7.52
N VAL A 248 9.97 5.37 8.19
CA VAL A 248 10.93 6.27 7.54
C VAL A 248 11.93 5.49 6.69
N ARG A 249 12.44 4.34 7.14
CA ARG A 249 13.33 3.48 6.34
C ARG A 249 12.61 2.92 5.10
N GLN A 250 11.37 2.47 5.26
CA GLN A 250 10.55 1.98 4.15
C GLN A 250 10.24 3.10 3.16
N GLY A 251 9.84 4.27 3.67
CA GLY A 251 9.65 5.49 2.89
C GLY A 251 10.91 5.84 2.11
N ARG A 252 12.10 5.85 2.74
CA ARG A 252 13.37 6.13 2.07
C ARG A 252 13.68 5.16 0.94
N ARG A 253 13.38 3.86 1.10
CA ARG A 253 13.54 2.88 0.01
C ARG A 253 12.58 3.18 -1.15
N ALA A 254 11.32 3.49 -0.84
CA ALA A 254 10.36 3.92 -1.85
C ALA A 254 10.77 5.23 -2.53
N LEU A 255 11.34 6.18 -1.78
CA LEU A 255 11.88 7.43 -2.29
C LEU A 255 13.05 7.19 -3.24
N VAL A 256 13.98 6.30 -2.92
CA VAL A 256 15.08 5.93 -3.83
C VAL A 256 14.51 5.35 -5.13
N GLY A 257 13.59 4.37 -5.03
CA GLY A 257 12.95 3.78 -6.21
C GLY A 257 12.19 4.82 -7.05
N MET A 258 11.42 5.69 -6.39
CA MET A 258 10.66 6.76 -7.04
C MET A 258 11.58 7.82 -7.65
N THR A 259 12.73 8.12 -7.03
CA THR A 259 13.70 9.08 -7.58
C THR A 259 14.35 8.51 -8.83
N VAL A 260 14.72 7.23 -8.84
CA VAL A 260 15.22 6.54 -10.03
C VAL A 260 14.16 6.56 -11.13
N PHE A 261 12.92 6.18 -10.82
CA PHE A 261 11.82 6.22 -11.78
C PHE A 261 11.57 7.64 -12.32
N ALA A 262 11.47 8.64 -11.44
CA ALA A 262 11.29 10.04 -11.81
C ALA A 262 12.45 10.56 -12.66
N SER A 263 13.69 10.14 -12.39
CA SER A 263 14.87 10.57 -13.14
C SER A 263 14.84 10.15 -14.61
N VAL A 264 14.10 9.09 -14.96
CA VAL A 264 13.85 8.69 -16.35
C VAL A 264 13.07 9.79 -17.09
N PHE A 265 12.03 10.38 -16.48
CA PHE A 265 11.27 11.46 -17.11
C PHE A 265 12.10 12.72 -17.31
N LEU A 266 12.95 13.05 -16.33
CA LEU A 266 13.89 14.16 -16.46
C LEU A 266 14.89 13.89 -17.60
N LEU A 267 15.46 12.69 -17.66
CA LEU A 267 16.41 12.30 -18.70
C LEU A 267 15.77 12.32 -20.10
N VAL A 268 14.56 11.76 -20.24
CA VAL A 268 13.79 11.81 -21.49
C VAL A 268 13.50 13.26 -21.89
N GLY A 269 13.09 14.11 -20.96
CA GLY A 269 12.88 15.54 -21.20
C GLY A 269 14.16 16.25 -21.68
N ILE A 270 15.30 15.96 -21.06
CA ILE A 270 16.62 16.49 -21.47
C ILE A 270 17.01 15.99 -22.87
N VAL A 271 16.85 14.69 -23.16
CA VAL A 271 17.19 14.12 -24.46
C VAL A 271 16.34 14.74 -25.56
N ILE A 272 15.02 14.82 -25.36
CA ILE A 272 14.11 15.44 -26.33
C ILE A 272 14.49 16.92 -26.54
N PHE A 273 14.77 17.65 -25.45
CA PHE A 273 15.24 19.03 -25.51
C PHE A 273 16.50 19.19 -26.36
N LEU A 274 17.51 18.33 -26.14
CA LEU A 274 18.76 18.35 -26.91
C LEU A 274 18.55 17.98 -28.38
N LEU A 275 17.63 17.05 -28.68
CA LEU A 275 17.27 16.69 -30.06
C LEU A 275 16.63 17.87 -30.79
N PHE A 276 15.75 18.63 -30.12
CA PHE A 276 15.18 19.84 -30.70
C PHE A 276 16.26 20.88 -31.00
N ILE A 277 17.21 21.10 -30.08
CA ILE A 277 18.36 21.99 -30.32
C ILE A 277 19.17 21.52 -31.53
N ALA A 278 19.48 20.21 -31.61
CA ALA A 278 20.23 19.63 -32.72
C ALA A 278 19.49 19.76 -34.06
N ALA A 279 18.15 19.74 -34.05
CA ALA A 279 17.29 20.00 -35.20
C ALA A 279 17.13 21.49 -35.53
N GLY A 280 17.85 22.39 -34.84
CA GLY A 280 17.79 23.85 -35.05
C GLY A 280 16.55 24.51 -34.43
N GLN A 281 15.81 23.81 -33.58
CA GLN A 281 14.63 24.30 -32.89
C GLN A 281 14.94 24.55 -31.41
N LEU A 282 14.94 25.80 -30.97
CA LEU A 282 15.02 26.11 -29.55
C LEU A 282 13.61 25.99 -28.94
N THR A 283 13.38 25.05 -28.03
CA THR A 283 12.12 24.93 -27.27
C THR A 283 12.37 24.42 -25.85
N LEU A 284 11.91 25.14 -24.82
CA LEU A 284 12.08 24.73 -23.41
C LEU A 284 11.02 23.74 -22.92
N ILE A 285 9.99 23.49 -23.72
CA ILE A 285 8.79 22.74 -23.33
C ILE A 285 9.12 21.31 -22.84
N PRO A 286 9.94 20.50 -23.53
CA PRO A 286 10.24 19.13 -23.09
C PRO A 286 11.00 19.07 -21.76
N LEU A 287 11.88 20.05 -21.53
CA LEU A 287 12.66 20.16 -20.31
C LEU A 287 11.75 20.52 -19.12
N LEU A 288 10.86 21.50 -19.29
CA LEU A 288 9.90 21.90 -18.25
C LEU A 288 8.95 20.75 -17.87
N LEU A 289 8.47 19.97 -18.85
CA LEU A 289 7.67 18.77 -18.57
C LEU A 289 8.46 17.75 -17.73
N GLY A 290 9.71 17.47 -18.10
CA GLY A 290 10.58 16.56 -17.37
C GLY A 290 10.84 17.01 -15.93
N VAL A 291 11.16 18.30 -15.73
CA VAL A 291 11.39 18.90 -14.40
C VAL A 291 10.12 18.89 -13.55
N SER A 292 8.97 19.22 -14.14
CA SER A 292 7.68 19.28 -13.44
C SER A 292 7.25 17.90 -12.93
N VAL A 293 7.29 16.87 -13.79
CA VAL A 293 6.93 15.50 -13.40
C VAL A 293 7.91 14.98 -12.34
N PHE A 294 9.21 15.22 -12.54
CA PHE A 294 10.24 14.85 -11.56
C PHE A 294 10.00 15.50 -10.20
N GLY A 295 9.80 16.81 -10.16
CA GLY A 295 9.59 17.58 -8.94
C GLY A 295 8.31 17.20 -8.20
N ALA A 296 7.21 16.94 -8.92
CA ALA A 296 5.95 16.50 -8.33
C ALA A 296 6.07 15.11 -7.65
N LEU A 297 6.66 14.13 -8.36
CA LEU A 297 6.89 12.78 -7.82
C LEU A 297 7.84 12.80 -6.63
N LEU A 298 8.93 13.57 -6.72
CA LEU A 298 9.90 13.70 -5.64
C LEU A 298 9.30 14.37 -4.40
N SER A 299 8.47 15.40 -4.59
CA SER A 299 7.75 16.08 -3.50
C SER A 299 6.80 15.12 -2.78
N HIS A 300 6.04 14.34 -3.54
CA HIS A 300 5.12 13.34 -2.99
C HIS A 300 5.86 12.23 -2.22
N ALA A 301 6.94 11.67 -2.80
CA ALA A 301 7.73 10.64 -2.15
C ALA A 301 8.46 11.17 -0.89
N SER A 302 8.95 12.42 -0.94
CA SER A 302 9.61 13.06 0.21
C SER A 302 8.64 13.30 1.36
N LYS A 303 7.39 13.71 1.06
CA LYS A 303 6.31 13.83 2.05
C LYS A 303 6.09 12.53 2.82
N GLN A 304 6.09 11.38 2.14
CA GLN A 304 5.90 10.06 2.77
C GLN A 304 7.06 9.67 3.71
N CYS A 305 8.24 10.26 3.53
CA CYS A 305 9.42 10.01 4.36
C CYS A 305 9.57 10.99 5.53
N ASP A 306 8.74 12.02 5.62
CA ASP A 306 8.88 13.05 6.63
C ASP A 306 8.58 12.47 8.02
N ARG A 307 9.60 12.43 8.87
CA ARG A 307 9.54 11.84 10.21
C ARG A 307 8.39 12.39 11.05
N LEU A 308 8.10 13.69 10.93
CA LEU A 308 7.04 14.35 11.68
C LEU A 308 5.64 13.93 11.20
N LEU A 309 5.46 13.75 9.89
CA LEU A 309 4.20 13.29 9.32
C LEU A 309 3.94 11.82 9.65
N VAL A 310 5.02 11.04 9.73
CA VAL A 310 4.97 9.62 10.13
C VAL A 310 4.66 9.47 11.62
N SER A 311 5.20 10.34 12.48
CA SER A 311 4.94 10.30 13.93
C SER A 311 3.53 10.80 14.28
N TYR A 312 3.01 11.77 13.53
CA TYR A 312 1.67 12.32 13.73
C TYR A 312 0.82 12.20 12.44
N PRO A 313 0.38 10.97 12.11
CA PRO A 313 -0.38 10.72 10.90
C PRO A 313 -1.74 11.43 10.91
N ARG A 314 -2.28 11.69 9.70
CA ARG A 314 -3.65 12.23 9.53
C ARG A 314 -4.70 11.13 9.68
N MET A 315 -4.37 9.98 9.13
CA MET A 315 -5.22 8.82 9.05
C MET A 315 -4.69 7.80 10.04
N MET A 316 -5.53 7.39 10.98
CA MET A 316 -5.22 6.23 11.81
C MET A 316 -5.64 4.99 11.02
N PRO A 317 -4.81 3.92 10.95
CA PRO A 317 -5.39 2.60 10.79
C PRO A 317 -6.33 2.38 11.97
N GLY A 318 -7.57 1.99 11.69
CA GLY A 318 -8.56 1.68 12.71
C GLY A 318 -9.75 1.02 12.05
N GLY A 319 -10.27 -0.05 12.65
CA GLY A 319 -11.45 -0.78 12.16
C GLY A 319 -11.48 -1.08 10.65
N GLU A 320 -12.69 -1.09 10.08
CA GLU A 320 -12.92 -1.45 8.67
C GLU A 320 -12.43 -0.38 7.67
N GLU A 321 -12.26 0.89 8.08
CA GLU A 321 -11.82 1.99 7.22
C GLU A 321 -10.85 2.95 7.92
N PRO A 322 -9.79 3.43 7.24
CA PRO A 322 -8.85 4.37 7.83
C PRO A 322 -9.58 5.64 8.30
N ARG A 323 -9.54 5.89 9.60
CA ARG A 323 -10.23 7.02 10.22
C ARG A 323 -9.38 8.28 10.12
N GLU A 324 -9.97 9.35 9.61
CA GLU A 324 -9.35 10.68 9.66
C GLU A 324 -9.39 11.23 11.08
N LEU A 325 -8.24 11.62 11.62
CA LEU A 325 -8.13 12.27 12.93
C LEU A 325 -8.45 13.76 12.81
N SER A 326 -9.43 14.21 13.60
CA SER A 326 -9.68 15.64 13.82
C SER A 326 -8.86 16.17 14.99
N TRP A 327 -8.81 17.50 15.16
CA TRP A 327 -8.18 18.13 16.33
C TRP A 327 -8.85 17.73 17.65
N GLU A 328 -10.14 17.35 17.62
CA GLU A 328 -10.91 16.86 18.77
C GLU A 328 -10.46 15.47 19.23
N ASP A 329 -10.02 14.63 18.29
CA ASP A 329 -9.62 13.25 18.55
C ASP A 329 -8.20 13.17 19.13
N VAL A 330 -7.42 14.25 19.03
CA VAL A 330 -6.02 14.28 19.45
C VAL A 330 -5.90 14.58 20.94
N ASP A 331 -5.05 13.83 21.62
CA ASP A 331 -4.73 14.04 23.03
C ASP A 331 -4.07 15.41 23.26
N ALA A 332 -4.45 16.05 24.36
CA ALA A 332 -3.96 17.39 24.72
C ALA A 332 -2.42 17.56 24.67
N PRO A 333 -1.59 16.61 25.16
CA PRO A 333 -0.15 16.78 25.11
C PRO A 333 0.45 16.68 23.68
N SER A 334 -0.18 15.92 22.78
CA SER A 334 0.31 15.74 21.41
C SER A 334 -0.25 16.76 20.42
N LEU A 335 -1.30 17.50 20.81
CA LEU A 335 -2.00 18.48 19.96
C LEU A 335 -1.08 19.52 19.31
N PRO A 336 -0.09 20.15 20.01
CA PRO A 336 0.82 21.10 19.37
C PRO A 336 1.69 20.47 18.27
N ALA A 337 2.19 19.25 18.52
CA ALA A 337 3.04 18.53 17.59
C ALA A 337 2.25 18.04 16.36
N TRP A 338 1.01 17.61 16.57
CA TRP A 338 0.09 17.25 15.50
C TRP A 338 -0.27 18.47 14.63
N CYS A 339 -0.57 19.64 15.21
CA CYS A 339 -0.78 20.87 14.45
C CYS A 339 0.46 21.25 13.62
N TYR A 340 1.66 21.11 14.18
CA TYR A 340 2.91 21.33 13.46
C TYR A 340 3.07 20.35 12.28
N ALA A 341 2.68 19.08 12.45
CA ALA A 341 2.63 18.10 11.37
C ALA A 341 1.66 18.51 10.25
N ARG A 342 0.45 18.98 10.57
CA ARG A 342 -0.52 19.47 9.58
C ARG A 342 0.04 20.64 8.77
N ARG A 343 0.74 21.58 9.43
CA ARG A 343 1.41 22.69 8.75
C ARG A 343 2.50 22.19 7.80
N ARG A 344 3.33 21.24 8.25
CA ARG A 344 4.39 20.63 7.44
C ARG A 344 3.84 19.88 6.23
N GLU A 345 2.73 19.17 6.39
CA GLU A 345 2.02 18.52 5.28
C GLU A 345 1.56 19.53 4.22
N ARG A 346 0.99 20.67 4.64
CA ARG A 346 0.55 21.72 3.71
C ARG A 346 1.71 22.30 2.90
N TYR A 347 2.91 22.44 3.48
CA TYR A 347 4.09 22.85 2.73
C TYR A 347 4.56 21.81 1.70
N TRP A 348 4.50 20.51 2.04
CA TRP A 348 4.77 19.46 1.05
C TRP A 348 3.75 19.44 -0.08
N ASN A 349 2.46 19.61 0.24
CA ASN A 349 1.41 19.73 -0.77
C ASN A 349 1.63 20.98 -1.64
N LEU A 350 2.03 22.11 -1.04
CA LEU A 350 2.36 23.32 -1.79
C LEU A 350 3.52 23.10 -2.77
N ALA A 351 4.58 22.40 -2.34
CA ALA A 351 5.70 22.06 -3.23
C ALA A 351 5.22 21.23 -4.43
N ALA A 352 4.37 20.22 -4.20
CA ALA A 352 3.79 19.42 -5.28
C ALA A 352 2.90 20.26 -6.22
N ILE A 353 2.06 21.16 -5.68
CA ILE A 353 1.20 22.05 -6.47
C ILE A 353 2.03 22.97 -7.38
N VAL A 354 3.16 23.50 -6.91
CA VAL A 354 4.03 24.37 -7.72
C VAL A 354 4.51 23.63 -8.98
N PHE A 355 4.96 22.38 -8.83
CA PHE A 355 5.38 21.57 -9.98
C PHE A 355 4.20 21.14 -10.87
N LEU A 356 2.99 20.95 -10.31
CA LEU A 356 1.80 20.69 -11.12
C LEU A 356 1.36 21.93 -11.93
N VAL A 357 1.47 23.13 -11.36
CA VAL A 357 1.21 24.38 -12.09
C VAL A 357 2.21 24.55 -13.23
N GLU A 358 3.49 24.27 -13.00
CA GLU A 358 4.52 24.28 -14.04
C GLU A 358 4.21 23.27 -15.17
N PHE A 359 3.77 22.06 -14.81
CA PHE A 359 3.32 21.06 -15.77
C PHE A 359 2.15 21.55 -16.64
N VAL A 360 1.15 22.20 -16.03
CA VAL A 360 0.01 22.79 -16.75
C VAL A 360 0.47 23.90 -17.69
N VAL A 361 1.38 24.78 -17.24
CA VAL A 361 1.96 25.84 -18.10
C VAL A 361 2.67 25.21 -19.31
N ALA A 362 3.43 24.13 -19.11
CA ALA A 362 4.11 23.43 -20.20
C ALA A 362 3.12 22.77 -21.19
N ILE A 363 2.00 22.20 -20.72
CA ILE A 363 0.94 21.68 -21.60
C ILE A 363 0.28 22.81 -22.39
N LEU A 364 -0.09 23.91 -21.74
CA LEU A 364 -0.69 25.07 -22.41
C LEU A 364 0.24 25.65 -23.47
N ALA A 365 1.54 25.64 -23.21
CA ALA A 365 2.55 26.03 -24.19
C ALA A 365 2.60 25.12 -25.41
N ILE A 366 2.39 23.80 -25.26
CA ILE A 366 2.27 22.88 -26.41
C ILE A 366 1.08 23.31 -27.27
N PHE A 367 -0.08 23.51 -26.66
CA PHE A 367 -1.28 23.94 -27.40
C PHE A 367 -1.07 25.28 -28.10
N ALA A 368 -0.50 26.25 -27.40
CA ALA A 368 -0.18 27.55 -27.99
C ALA A 368 0.80 27.41 -29.17
N SER A 369 1.86 26.61 -29.02
CA SER A 369 2.84 26.36 -30.08
C SER A 369 2.23 25.68 -31.31
N VAL A 370 1.32 24.72 -31.12
CA VAL A 370 0.62 24.04 -32.22
C VAL A 370 -0.30 25.01 -32.96
N MET A 371 -1.10 25.79 -32.22
CA MET A 371 -2.00 26.79 -32.81
C MET A 371 -1.23 27.88 -33.56
N LEU A 372 -0.16 28.41 -32.97
CA LEU A 372 0.68 29.45 -33.58
C LEU A 372 1.37 28.94 -34.86
N ASN A 373 1.89 27.70 -34.86
CA ASN A 373 2.45 27.12 -36.08
C ASN A 373 1.40 26.94 -37.18
N GLN A 374 0.16 26.51 -36.85
CA GLN A 374 -0.93 26.42 -37.83
C GLN A 374 -1.28 27.80 -38.44
N THR A 375 -1.26 28.86 -37.63
CA THR A 375 -1.50 30.23 -38.11
C THR A 375 -0.36 30.77 -38.97
N ALA A 376 0.90 30.47 -38.63
CA ALA A 376 2.07 30.90 -39.40
C ALA A 376 2.15 30.22 -40.78
N PHE A 377 1.80 28.93 -40.86
CA PHE A 377 1.67 28.21 -42.14
C PHE A 377 0.59 28.80 -43.05
N SER A 378 -0.46 29.39 -42.47
CA SER A 378 -1.54 30.03 -43.21
C SER A 378 -1.20 31.47 -43.64
N ALA A 379 -0.24 32.12 -42.97
CA ALA A 379 0.13 33.52 -43.20
C ALA A 379 1.40 33.73 -44.07
N GLY A 380 2.10 32.67 -44.48
CA GLY A 380 3.20 32.74 -45.44
C GLY A 380 4.46 33.50 -44.95
N SER A 381 4.84 33.34 -43.68
CA SER A 381 6.02 34.01 -43.12
C SER A 381 7.36 33.46 -43.65
N SER A 382 8.33 34.35 -43.85
CA SER A 382 9.68 34.03 -44.36
C SER A 382 10.52 33.20 -43.37
N SER A 383 11.44 32.36 -43.88
CA SER A 383 12.26 31.44 -43.09
C SER A 383 13.35 32.12 -42.23
N GLN A 384 13.60 33.42 -42.43
CA GLN A 384 14.67 34.17 -41.75
C GLN A 384 14.29 34.67 -40.34
N ASP A 385 13.00 34.81 -40.03
CA ASP A 385 12.52 35.32 -38.73
C ASP A 385 12.26 34.22 -37.68
N ALA A 386 12.29 32.96 -38.10
CA ALA A 386 11.98 31.79 -37.27
C ALA A 386 12.85 31.62 -36.00
N PRO A 387 14.19 31.80 -36.03
CA PRO A 387 15.01 31.61 -34.83
C PRO A 387 14.82 32.71 -33.79
N THR A 388 14.65 33.97 -34.24
CA THR A 388 14.42 35.12 -33.35
C THR A 388 13.05 35.03 -32.68
N HIS A 389 12.02 34.61 -33.44
CA HIS A 389 10.68 34.37 -32.92
C HIS A 389 10.65 33.24 -31.89
N ALA A 390 11.36 32.13 -32.13
CA ALA A 390 11.47 31.02 -31.18
C ALA A 390 12.17 31.44 -29.88
N LEU A 391 13.23 32.25 -29.95
CA LEU A 391 13.91 32.76 -28.76
C LEU A 391 12.96 33.61 -27.90
N ILE A 392 12.24 34.56 -28.52
CA ILE A 392 11.29 35.44 -27.83
C ILE A 392 10.21 34.62 -27.12
N TRP A 393 9.58 33.67 -27.82
CA TRP A 393 8.54 32.82 -27.22
C TRP A 393 9.06 31.94 -26.08
N ASN A 394 10.26 31.38 -26.18
CA ASN A 394 10.86 30.63 -25.06
C ASN A 394 11.15 31.51 -23.85
N SER A 395 11.62 32.74 -24.06
CA SER A 395 11.84 33.68 -22.95
C SER A 395 10.53 34.12 -22.28
N VAL A 396 9.47 34.36 -23.06
CA VAL A 396 8.13 34.64 -22.52
C VAL A 396 7.62 33.44 -21.72
N LEU A 397 7.77 32.23 -22.26
CA LEU A 397 7.34 30.99 -21.62
C LEU A 397 8.10 30.72 -20.31
N ALA A 398 9.42 30.93 -20.28
CA ALA A 398 10.21 30.83 -19.06
C ALA A 398 9.75 31.84 -18.00
N LEU A 399 9.50 33.09 -18.38
CA LEU A 399 8.97 34.12 -17.48
C LEU A 399 7.59 33.76 -16.94
N VAL A 400 6.69 33.25 -17.77
CA VAL A 400 5.35 32.82 -17.36
C VAL A 400 5.44 31.66 -16.36
N ALA A 401 6.28 30.65 -16.62
CA ALA A 401 6.48 29.53 -15.71
C ALA A 401 7.03 30.00 -14.35
N ILE A 402 8.05 30.87 -14.33
CA ILE A 402 8.63 31.44 -13.11
C ILE A 402 7.58 32.27 -12.35
N ALA A 403 6.85 33.14 -13.04
CA ALA A 403 5.83 33.99 -12.44
C ALA A 403 4.70 33.15 -11.83
N ALA A 404 4.22 32.12 -12.54
CA ALA A 404 3.20 31.21 -12.04
C ALA A 404 3.68 30.44 -10.80
N ALA A 405 4.92 29.95 -10.80
CA ALA A 405 5.51 29.28 -9.65
C ALA A 405 5.61 30.22 -8.43
N LEU A 406 6.12 31.44 -8.61
CA LEU A 406 6.25 32.44 -7.54
C LEU A 406 4.90 32.86 -6.97
N ALA A 407 3.91 33.12 -7.83
CA ALA A 407 2.55 33.45 -7.42
C ALA A 407 1.93 32.30 -6.61
N THR A 408 2.08 31.06 -7.08
CA THR A 408 1.61 29.86 -6.39
C THR A 408 2.25 29.73 -5.01
N VAL A 409 3.56 29.95 -4.89
CA VAL A 409 4.27 29.94 -3.59
C VAL A 409 3.76 31.03 -2.66
N ALA A 410 3.58 32.25 -3.15
CA ALA A 410 3.11 33.39 -2.34
C ALA A 410 1.69 33.16 -1.79
N ILE A 411 0.74 32.83 -2.69
CA ILE A 411 -0.66 32.54 -2.34
C ILE A 411 -0.73 31.33 -1.42
N GLY A 412 -0.01 30.26 -1.76
CA GLY A 412 0.04 29.04 -0.97
C GLY A 412 0.60 29.26 0.44
N ARG A 413 1.65 30.06 0.60
CA ARG A 413 2.20 30.40 1.92
C ARG A 413 1.22 31.20 2.76
N LEU A 414 0.52 32.17 2.17
CA LEU A 414 -0.51 32.96 2.86
C LEU A 414 -1.66 32.06 3.33
N TRP A 415 -2.16 31.20 2.43
CA TRP A 415 -3.22 30.25 2.75
C TRP A 415 -2.80 29.26 3.84
N THR A 416 -1.58 28.74 3.76
CA THR A 416 -1.04 27.80 4.76
C THR A 416 -0.95 28.45 6.14
N ARG A 417 -0.52 29.72 6.21
CA ARG A 417 -0.47 30.49 7.47
C ARG A 417 -1.88 30.72 8.04
N LYS A 418 -2.82 31.17 7.21
CA LYS A 418 -4.23 31.39 7.62
C LYS A 418 -4.85 30.10 8.17
N LYS A 419 -4.65 28.98 7.47
CA LYS A 419 -5.17 27.69 7.89
C LYS A 419 -4.47 27.13 9.13
N ASP A 420 -3.21 27.46 9.36
CA ASP A 420 -2.48 27.08 10.58
C ASP A 420 -3.00 27.88 11.79
N SER A 421 -3.23 29.19 11.63
CA SER A 421 -3.84 29.99 12.69
C SER A 421 -5.27 29.56 13.01
N GLU A 422 -6.10 29.27 12.00
CA GLU A 422 -7.46 28.74 12.21
C GLU A 422 -7.43 27.43 13.01
N LEU A 423 -6.56 26.49 12.63
CA LEU A 423 -6.44 25.19 13.30
C LEU A 423 -5.97 25.33 14.76
N ARG A 424 -4.94 26.17 15.00
CA ARG A 424 -4.42 26.39 16.35
C ARG A 424 -5.42 27.09 17.26
N HIS A 425 -6.20 28.02 16.70
CA HIS A 425 -7.29 28.68 17.42
C HIS A 425 -8.39 27.67 17.78
N GLN A 426 -8.81 26.81 16.84
CA GLN A 426 -9.78 25.73 17.12
C GLN A 426 -9.26 24.76 18.19
N ALA A 427 -7.97 24.43 18.14
CA ALA A 427 -7.29 23.61 19.14
C ALA A 427 -7.13 24.31 20.51
N GLY A 428 -7.39 25.63 20.60
CA GLY A 428 -7.20 26.44 21.81
C GLY A 428 -5.72 26.56 22.24
N LEU A 429 -4.81 26.61 21.27
CA LEU A 429 -3.36 26.75 21.46
C LEU A 429 -2.87 28.21 21.33
N VAL A 430 -3.79 29.17 21.17
CA VAL A 430 -3.53 30.60 20.95
C VAL A 430 -4.32 31.43 21.94
#